data_AF-A0AAD8EBD6-F1
#
_entry.id   AF-A0AAD8EBD6-F1
#
_cell.length_a   1.000
_cell.length_b   1.000
_cell.length_c   1.000
_cell.angle_alpha   90.00
_cell.angle_beta   90.00
_cell.angle_gamma   90.00
#
_symmetry.space_group_name_H-M   'P 1'
#
loop_
_entity.id
_entity.type
_entity.pdbx_description
1 polymer ?
#
loop_
_entity_poly.entity_id
_entity_poly.type
_entity_poly.pdbx_seq_one_letter_code
_entity_poly.pdbx_strand_id
1 'polypeptide(L)'
;YCTGMVYLQGGTALLLGILALQLVFITAEISDTSQKSRGQGRTPNGKRRQISSDPNGAVSFIQGARRRRPVGVKAGIVNETLGPTTVERDGRFLSLFTIVQFQNQGCAASSGDNGTCLTSAECSERGGVASGHCANGYGVCCVFLATCGQSTRENCTYFVNQGYPGPYDGTGSCQLTINKAHPDICQFRLDFDQFNVAGPEPIDTCVTMTSSLWQVAILCQPFVESIQEIIVMYIDAGVGNTNPVTLNFVTSGPSFPRNWKVKICQIPCNTIYRAEEGCLQYFTGVSGQIKSFNYDPGAGLQLSKQDYSICIRMERNFCGIQYTSCPDTVNNRTHAFTLSGNTQGQTAVSSSTGTLGPNSCNADWLIIPCATNVGRTGLPACIDRICGGTFNTEISTTPSTVISTVKPFRLTVHTNNVEAPGDVGNRGFCLNYVQQPCTNNLDV
;
A
#
# COMPACT_ATOMS: atom_id res chain seq x y z
N TYR A 1 78.15 -11.80 26.86
CA TYR A 1 77.71 -10.40 26.99
C TYR A 1 76.37 -10.37 27.70
N CYS A 2 76.23 -9.41 28.60
CA CYS A 2 75.45 -9.47 29.85
C CYS A 2 73.93 -9.63 29.76
N THR A 3 73.44 -10.18 30.86
CA THR A 3 72.09 -10.27 31.46
C THR A 3 71.42 -8.94 31.83
N GLY A 4 70.08 -8.98 31.94
CA GLY A 4 69.20 -8.12 32.77
C GLY A 4 67.72 -8.23 32.29
N MET A 5 66.75 -8.88 32.98
CA MET A 5 66.02 -8.53 34.23
C MET A 5 65.52 -7.08 34.24
N VAL A 6 64.30 -6.65 34.66
CA VAL A 6 63.14 -7.12 35.47
C VAL A 6 62.08 -5.97 35.35
N TYR A 7 60.80 -6.23 35.02
CA TYR A 7 59.59 -6.22 35.90
C TYR A 7 58.91 -4.85 36.25
N LEU A 8 57.55 -4.86 36.20
CA LEU A 8 56.52 -4.07 36.93
C LEU A 8 55.81 -2.81 36.37
N GLN A 9 54.49 -2.98 36.20
CA GLN A 9 53.32 -2.18 36.65
C GLN A 9 53.08 -0.71 36.21
N GLY A 10 51.92 -0.52 35.55
CA GLY A 10 50.79 0.28 36.04
C GLY A 10 50.86 1.82 35.99
N GLY A 11 49.97 2.45 35.21
CA GLY A 11 49.73 3.89 35.26
C GLY A 11 48.55 4.36 34.41
N THR A 12 47.39 4.53 35.05
CA THR A 12 46.23 5.30 34.59
C THR A 12 46.55 6.80 34.53
N ALA A 13 46.32 7.46 33.38
CA ALA A 13 45.91 8.88 33.27
C ALA A 13 45.95 9.35 31.81
N LEU A 14 44.82 9.29 31.09
CA LEU A 14 44.55 10.19 29.95
C LEU A 14 43.07 10.11 29.57
N LEU A 15 42.24 10.51 30.54
CA LEU A 15 40.81 10.72 30.39
C LEU A 15 40.56 12.10 31.03
N LEU A 16 40.83 13.17 30.27
CA LEU A 16 40.47 14.57 30.54
C LEU A 16 41.12 15.46 29.45
N GLY A 17 40.47 15.51 28.29
CA GLY A 17 40.83 16.41 27.21
C GLY A 17 39.76 16.31 26.14
N ILE A 18 39.04 17.42 25.91
CA ILE A 18 37.97 17.60 24.91
C ILE A 18 36.56 17.23 25.41
N LEU A 19 36.21 17.69 26.61
CA LEU A 19 34.83 17.88 27.06
C LEU A 19 34.65 19.35 27.50
N ALA A 20 34.94 20.27 26.58
CA ALA A 20 34.72 21.71 26.75
C ALA A 20 34.77 22.42 25.38
N LEU A 21 33.73 22.26 24.55
CA LEU A 21 33.28 23.29 23.62
C LEU A 21 31.91 22.89 23.05
N GLN A 22 30.99 23.84 22.99
CA GLN A 22 29.58 23.75 22.57
C GLN A 22 28.55 23.38 23.64
N LEU A 23 28.51 24.24 24.65
CA LEU A 23 27.33 24.48 25.48
C LEU A 23 26.95 25.97 25.34
N VAL A 24 26.47 26.37 24.17
CA VAL A 24 25.78 27.66 23.93
C VAL A 24 24.76 27.45 22.81
N PHE A 25 23.55 27.98 23.02
CA PHE A 25 22.35 27.95 22.17
C PHE A 25 21.41 26.75 22.36
N ILE A 26 20.44 26.91 23.28
CA ILE A 26 18.99 26.95 23.03
C ILE A 26 18.32 27.29 24.38
N THR A 27 17.83 28.52 24.53
CA THR A 27 16.86 28.92 25.57
C THR A 27 15.82 29.82 24.93
N ALA A 28 14.62 29.27 24.69
CA ALA A 28 13.33 29.91 24.36
C ALA A 28 12.45 28.78 23.81
N GLU A 29 11.24 28.43 24.25
CA GLU A 29 10.22 29.00 25.14
C GLU A 29 9.31 27.83 25.57
N ILE A 30 9.01 27.68 26.86
CA ILE A 30 7.72 27.12 27.32
C ILE A 30 7.28 27.98 28.50
N SER A 31 6.27 28.83 28.26
CA SER A 31 5.48 29.43 29.32
C SER A 31 4.01 29.31 28.95
N ASP A 32 3.36 28.40 29.66
CA ASP A 32 1.92 28.23 29.71
C ASP A 32 1.30 29.49 30.34
N THR A 33 0.46 30.19 29.60
CA THR A 33 -0.44 31.22 30.17
C THR A 33 -1.78 31.20 29.46
N SER A 34 -2.74 30.55 30.13
CA SER A 34 -4.16 30.81 30.01
C SER A 34 -4.44 32.30 30.20
N GLN A 35 -4.84 33.01 29.14
CA GLN A 35 -5.66 34.21 29.25
C GLN A 35 -6.71 34.30 28.15
N LYS A 36 -7.97 34.25 28.61
CA LYS A 36 -9.18 34.72 27.93
C LYS A 36 -8.97 36.15 27.44
N SER A 37 -9.14 36.41 26.15
CA SER A 37 -9.43 37.75 25.64
C SER A 37 -10.77 37.75 24.90
N ARG A 38 -11.67 38.58 25.42
CA ARG A 38 -12.94 38.99 24.80
C ARG A 38 -12.63 39.84 23.57
N GLY A 39 -13.19 39.49 22.43
CA GLY A 39 -13.24 40.33 21.23
C GLY A 39 -14.63 40.26 20.60
N GLN A 40 -15.38 41.35 20.69
CA GLN A 40 -16.73 41.52 20.17
C GLN A 40 -16.75 41.53 18.63
N GLY A 41 -17.65 40.75 18.03
CA GLY A 41 -18.01 40.84 16.62
C GLY A 41 -19.50 40.51 16.45
N ARG A 42 -20.29 41.51 16.05
CA ARG A 42 -21.76 41.49 15.95
C ARG A 42 -22.27 40.52 14.88
N THR A 43 -23.31 39.75 15.22
CA THR A 43 -24.23 39.07 14.30
C THR A 43 -25.38 39.99 13.88
N PRO A 44 -26.01 39.78 12.72
CA PRO A 44 -27.44 40.05 12.57
C PRO A 44 -28.26 38.79 12.27
N ASN A 45 -29.42 38.73 12.93
CA ASN A 45 -30.62 37.97 12.57
C ASN A 45 -30.75 36.50 12.97
N GLY A 46 -31.01 36.34 14.27
CA GLY A 46 -32.13 35.60 14.86
C GLY A 46 -32.99 34.66 14.02
N LYS A 47 -33.10 33.41 14.50
CA LYS A 47 -34.35 32.90 15.12
C LYS A 47 -34.07 31.64 15.95
N ARG A 48 -34.61 31.67 17.17
CA ARG A 48 -34.60 30.66 18.24
C ARG A 48 -35.17 29.31 17.75
N ARG A 49 -34.52 28.19 18.05
CA ARG A 49 -35.17 26.88 18.18
C ARG A 49 -35.20 26.50 19.67
N GLN A 50 -36.40 26.40 20.22
CA GLN A 50 -36.65 25.79 21.52
C GLN A 50 -36.54 24.26 21.38
N ILE A 51 -35.86 23.65 22.34
CA ILE A 51 -35.87 22.22 22.62
C ILE A 51 -37.08 21.97 23.52
N SER A 52 -37.94 21.05 23.12
CA SER A 52 -39.03 20.50 23.93
C SER A 52 -38.92 18.98 23.84
N SER A 53 -38.73 18.35 24.99
CA SER A 53 -38.75 16.91 25.20
C SER A 53 -40.15 16.48 25.63
N ASP A 54 -40.72 15.44 25.00
CA ASP A 54 -41.42 14.35 25.71
C ASP A 54 -41.81 13.19 24.75
N PRO A 55 -42.16 11.99 25.27
CA PRO A 55 -41.79 10.70 24.71
C PRO A 55 -42.98 9.89 24.17
N ASN A 56 -42.66 8.74 23.56
CA ASN A 56 -43.54 7.64 23.12
C ASN A 56 -44.23 7.76 21.75
N GLY A 57 -44.04 6.71 20.94
CA GLY A 57 -45.01 6.27 19.92
C GLY A 57 -44.50 6.28 18.48
N ALA A 58 -44.43 5.10 17.88
CA ALA A 58 -43.91 4.80 16.54
C ALA A 58 -44.71 5.41 15.37
N VAL A 59 -44.11 5.42 14.15
CA VAL A 59 -44.56 4.66 12.94
C VAL A 59 -43.90 5.21 11.64
N SER A 60 -43.72 4.28 10.70
CA SER A 60 -43.13 4.29 9.35
C SER A 60 -43.30 5.52 8.43
N PHE A 61 -42.34 5.67 7.51
CA PHE A 61 -42.45 6.56 6.33
C PHE A 61 -42.64 5.77 5.03
N ILE A 62 -43.79 5.96 4.37
CA ILE A 62 -44.04 5.62 2.97
C ILE A 62 -43.90 6.89 2.13
N GLN A 63 -43.09 6.84 1.07
CA GLN A 63 -42.94 7.90 0.07
C GLN A 63 -44.15 7.94 -0.88
N GLY A 64 -44.75 9.12 -1.03
CA GLY A 64 -45.82 9.39 -2.00
C GLY A 64 -45.41 10.45 -3.03
N ALA A 65 -45.11 10.00 -4.25
CA ALA A 65 -44.90 10.87 -5.42
C ALA A 65 -46.25 11.37 -5.98
N ARG A 66 -46.37 12.67 -6.24
CA ARG A 66 -47.53 13.27 -6.92
C ARG A 66 -47.26 13.44 -8.42
N ARG A 67 -47.94 12.64 -9.25
CA ARG A 67 -48.14 12.85 -10.70
C ARG A 67 -49.31 13.83 -10.93
N ARG A 68 -49.14 14.81 -11.83
CA ARG A 68 -50.23 15.65 -12.36
C ARG A 68 -50.68 15.11 -13.73
N ARG A 69 -52.00 15.01 -13.96
CA ARG A 69 -52.66 14.70 -15.24
C ARG A 69 -53.12 16.01 -15.94
N PRO A 70 -53.32 16.01 -17.27
CA PRO A 70 -53.59 17.21 -18.07
C PRO A 70 -55.10 17.52 -18.23
N VAL A 71 -55.40 18.77 -18.57
CA VAL A 71 -56.74 19.31 -18.87
C VAL A 71 -56.98 19.26 -20.38
N GLY A 72 -58.20 18.85 -20.78
CA GLY A 72 -58.61 18.62 -22.17
C GLY A 72 -59.02 19.87 -22.96
N VAL A 73 -59.03 19.71 -24.29
CA VAL A 73 -59.43 20.70 -25.28
C VAL A 73 -60.66 20.18 -26.04
N LYS A 74 -61.66 21.05 -26.24
CA LYS A 74 -62.90 20.80 -26.99
C LYS A 74 -62.71 20.99 -28.50
N ALA A 75 -63.49 20.23 -29.26
CA ALA A 75 -63.60 20.26 -30.72
C ALA A 75 -64.38 21.48 -31.25
N GLY A 76 -64.01 21.95 -32.45
CA GLY A 76 -64.70 23.00 -33.21
C GLY A 76 -64.34 22.97 -34.70
N ILE A 77 -65.33 22.51 -35.47
CA ILE A 77 -65.70 22.59 -36.90
C ILE A 77 -64.84 23.44 -37.88
N VAL A 78 -64.69 22.87 -39.08
CA VAL A 78 -64.01 23.32 -40.32
C VAL A 78 -64.91 24.22 -41.19
N ASN A 79 -64.33 25.20 -41.90
CA ASN A 79 -64.80 25.65 -43.23
C ASN A 79 -63.67 26.33 -44.04
N GLU A 80 -63.72 26.14 -45.37
CA GLU A 80 -62.73 26.43 -46.43
C GLU A 80 -62.38 27.92 -46.68
N THR A 81 -61.21 28.17 -47.31
CA THR A 81 -61.08 28.85 -48.62
C THR A 81 -59.61 28.90 -49.14
N LEU A 82 -59.47 28.84 -50.48
CA LEU A 82 -58.25 28.67 -51.31
C LEU A 82 -57.22 29.82 -51.28
N GLY A 83 -55.95 29.47 -51.55
CA GLY A 83 -54.94 30.33 -52.20
C GLY A 83 -53.51 29.74 -52.16
N PRO A 84 -52.73 29.69 -53.26
CA PRO A 84 -51.45 28.99 -53.31
C PRO A 84 -50.28 29.93 -52.99
N THR A 85 -49.39 29.53 -52.08
CA THR A 85 -48.06 30.14 -51.94
C THR A 85 -47.01 29.05 -51.82
N THR A 86 -46.08 29.06 -52.78
CA THR A 86 -44.87 28.25 -52.81
C THR A 86 -43.99 28.60 -51.62
N VAL A 87 -43.84 27.66 -50.67
CA VAL A 87 -42.82 27.74 -49.62
C VAL A 87 -41.65 26.86 -50.03
N GLU A 88 -40.57 27.55 -50.36
CA GLU A 88 -39.21 27.08 -50.55
C GLU A 88 -38.82 26.13 -49.41
N ARG A 89 -38.49 24.87 -49.75
CA ARG A 89 -38.00 23.90 -48.78
C ARG A 89 -36.57 24.29 -48.41
N ASP A 90 -36.45 24.99 -47.30
CA ASP A 90 -35.17 25.20 -46.65
C ASP A 90 -34.54 23.84 -46.31
N GLY A 91 -33.42 23.56 -46.97
CA GLY A 91 -32.68 22.32 -46.83
C GLY A 91 -32.17 22.22 -45.41
N ARG A 92 -32.82 21.38 -44.60
CA ARG A 92 -32.33 21.02 -43.28
C ARG A 92 -30.90 20.51 -43.42
N PHE A 93 -29.97 21.34 -43.00
CA PHE A 93 -28.56 21.03 -42.84
C PHE A 93 -28.47 19.71 -42.03
N LEU A 94 -27.95 18.67 -42.68
CA LEU A 94 -27.88 17.34 -42.09
C LEU A 94 -27.02 17.40 -40.83
N SER A 95 -27.62 17.00 -39.70
CA SER A 95 -26.93 16.72 -38.45
C SER A 95 -26.09 15.45 -38.63
N LEU A 96 -24.94 15.58 -39.30
CA LEU A 96 -24.00 14.49 -39.60
C LEU A 96 -23.09 14.12 -38.43
N PHE A 97 -23.43 14.51 -37.20
CA PHE A 97 -22.70 14.11 -36.02
C PHE A 97 -23.52 13.09 -35.23
N THR A 98 -23.50 11.83 -35.67
CA THR A 98 -23.86 10.71 -34.79
C THR A 98 -22.77 10.58 -33.72
N ILE A 99 -23.01 11.18 -32.56
CA ILE A 99 -22.19 10.99 -31.37
C ILE A 99 -22.43 9.56 -30.88
N VAL A 100 -21.47 8.67 -31.14
CA VAL A 100 -21.52 7.30 -30.62
C VAL A 100 -21.11 7.34 -29.15
N GLN A 101 -22.06 7.08 -28.26
CA GLN A 101 -21.80 6.89 -26.84
C GLN A 101 -21.73 5.40 -26.54
N PHE A 102 -20.69 4.99 -25.84
CA PHE A 102 -20.54 3.64 -25.30
C PHE A 102 -20.06 3.73 -23.85
N GLN A 103 -20.24 2.65 -23.10
CA GLN A 103 -19.73 2.59 -21.73
C GLN A 103 -18.21 2.44 -21.73
N ASN A 104 -17.55 3.19 -20.85
CA ASN A 104 -16.10 3.13 -20.67
C ASN A 104 -15.73 1.85 -19.92
N GLN A 105 -15.48 0.78 -20.67
CA GLN A 105 -15.10 -0.53 -20.14
C GLN A 105 -13.59 -0.73 -20.24
N GLY A 106 -13.04 -1.64 -19.44
CA GLY A 106 -11.64 -2.06 -19.57
C GLY A 106 -11.39 -2.73 -20.93
N CYS A 107 -10.20 -2.52 -21.49
CA CYS A 107 -9.77 -3.13 -22.74
C CYS A 107 -8.31 -3.56 -22.66
N ALA A 108 -7.94 -4.58 -23.44
CA ALA A 108 -6.55 -4.98 -23.61
C ALA A 108 -5.94 -4.17 -24.75
N ALA A 109 -4.88 -3.43 -24.43
CA ALA A 109 -4.16 -2.61 -25.39
C ALA A 109 -3.24 -3.48 -26.26
N SER A 110 -2.97 -3.05 -27.49
CA SER A 110 -2.02 -3.74 -28.39
C SER A 110 -0.58 -3.78 -27.82
N SER A 111 -0.26 -2.90 -26.88
CA SER A 111 1.01 -2.90 -26.14
C SER A 111 1.11 -4.00 -25.07
N GLY A 112 0.02 -4.73 -24.81
CA GLY A 112 -0.10 -5.69 -23.70
C GLY A 112 -0.64 -5.07 -22.40
N ASP A 113 -0.84 -3.75 -22.38
CA ASP A 113 -1.34 -3.02 -21.21
C ASP A 113 -2.85 -3.11 -21.05
N ASN A 114 -3.33 -2.80 -19.84
CA ASN A 114 -4.76 -2.63 -19.60
C ASN A 114 -5.15 -1.16 -19.75
N GLY A 115 -6.02 -0.87 -20.71
CA GLY A 115 -6.56 0.45 -20.96
C GLY A 115 -8.05 0.59 -20.60
N THR A 116 -8.59 1.77 -20.86
CA THR A 116 -10.02 2.05 -20.85
C THR A 116 -10.49 2.35 -22.26
N CYS A 117 -11.59 1.74 -22.68
CA CYS A 117 -12.19 2.01 -23.96
C CYS A 117 -12.80 3.42 -23.96
N LEU A 118 -12.25 4.31 -24.77
CA LEU A 118 -12.68 5.71 -24.91
C LEU A 118 -12.80 6.07 -26.40
N THR A 119 -13.48 7.17 -26.72
CA THR A 119 -13.37 7.72 -28.08
C THR A 119 -11.94 8.22 -28.31
N SER A 120 -11.50 8.27 -29.57
CA SER A 120 -10.16 8.79 -29.88
C SER A 120 -9.96 10.23 -29.38
N ALA A 121 -11.01 11.05 -29.46
CA ALA A 121 -10.97 12.43 -29.00
C ALA A 121 -10.82 12.52 -27.47
N GLU A 122 -11.65 11.78 -26.70
CA GLU A 122 -11.55 11.76 -25.24
C GLU A 122 -10.21 11.21 -24.75
N CYS A 123 -9.68 10.18 -25.42
CA CYS A 123 -8.38 9.62 -25.07
C CYS A 123 -7.27 10.67 -25.19
N SER A 124 -7.21 11.36 -26.33
CA SER A 124 -6.23 12.41 -26.57
C SER A 124 -6.43 13.64 -25.68
N GLU A 125 -7.67 14.06 -25.45
CA GLU A 125 -8.01 15.20 -24.59
C GLU A 125 -7.56 14.98 -23.13
N ARG A 126 -7.63 13.73 -22.65
CA ARG A 126 -7.18 13.34 -21.30
C ARG A 126 -5.70 12.98 -21.24
N GLY A 127 -4.94 13.16 -22.33
CA GLY A 127 -3.51 12.87 -22.38
C GLY A 127 -3.15 11.38 -22.39
N GLY A 128 -4.10 10.51 -22.75
CA GLY A 128 -3.85 9.08 -22.93
C GLY A 128 -3.32 8.75 -24.33
N VAL A 129 -2.80 7.53 -24.47
CA VAL A 129 -2.26 6.98 -25.71
C VAL A 129 -3.21 5.90 -26.23
N ALA A 130 -3.67 6.05 -27.47
CA ALA A 130 -4.48 5.06 -28.15
C ALA A 130 -3.62 3.84 -28.53
N SER A 131 -3.99 2.65 -28.05
CA SER A 131 -3.24 1.41 -28.27
C SER A 131 -4.21 0.26 -28.59
N GLY A 132 -4.69 0.22 -29.83
CA GLY A 132 -5.68 -0.76 -30.29
C GLY A 132 -7.11 -0.21 -30.32
N HIS A 133 -8.04 -1.03 -30.82
CA HIS A 133 -9.44 -0.65 -31.01
C HIS A 133 -10.34 -1.39 -30.01
N CYS A 134 -11.45 -0.78 -29.63
CA CYS A 134 -12.45 -1.35 -28.74
C CYS A 134 -13.87 -0.92 -29.18
N ALA A 135 -14.91 -1.39 -28.48
CA ALA A 135 -16.31 -1.11 -28.79
C ALA A 135 -16.63 -1.31 -30.29
N ASN A 136 -16.27 -2.47 -30.86
CA ASN A 136 -16.44 -2.80 -32.28
C ASN A 136 -15.85 -1.76 -33.26
N GLY A 137 -14.77 -1.08 -32.86
CA GLY A 137 -14.07 -0.10 -33.70
C GLY A 137 -14.56 1.34 -33.54
N TYR A 138 -15.59 1.58 -32.72
CA TYR A 138 -16.05 2.94 -32.41
C TYR A 138 -15.15 3.66 -31.38
N GLY A 139 -14.32 2.92 -30.65
CA GLY A 139 -13.40 3.44 -29.65
C GLY A 139 -11.97 2.95 -29.82
N VAL A 140 -11.07 3.56 -29.07
CA VAL A 140 -9.67 3.16 -28.92
C VAL A 140 -9.43 2.67 -27.50
N CYS A 141 -8.52 1.70 -27.36
CA CYS A 141 -8.07 1.30 -26.04
C CYS A 141 -7.07 2.33 -25.51
N CYS A 142 -7.52 3.18 -24.60
CA CYS A 142 -6.75 4.31 -24.10
C CYS A 142 -5.93 3.92 -22.88
N VAL A 143 -4.61 4.14 -22.94
CA VAL A 143 -3.66 3.87 -21.86
C VAL A 143 -3.12 5.18 -21.33
N PHE A 144 -3.21 5.38 -20.02
CA PHE A 144 -2.66 6.57 -19.36
C PHE A 144 -1.28 6.26 -18.80
N LEU A 145 -0.29 7.06 -19.18
CA LEU A 145 1.07 7.00 -18.64
C LEU A 145 1.40 8.31 -17.95
N ALA A 146 2.12 8.22 -16.84
CA ALA A 146 2.69 9.38 -16.16
C ALA A 146 4.13 9.08 -15.74
N THR A 147 4.97 10.10 -15.76
CA THR A 147 6.37 10.03 -15.31
C THR A 147 6.68 11.12 -14.29
N CYS A 148 7.94 11.23 -13.89
CA CYS A 148 8.40 12.10 -12.82
C CYS A 148 8.00 13.56 -13.04
N GLY A 149 7.54 14.23 -11.98
CA GLY A 149 7.10 15.62 -11.96
C GLY A 149 5.67 15.84 -12.43
N GLN A 150 5.01 14.81 -12.96
CA GLN A 150 3.62 14.93 -13.44
C GLN A 150 2.61 14.72 -12.31
N SER A 151 1.35 14.99 -12.64
CA SER A 151 0.21 14.62 -11.82
C SER A 151 -0.82 13.87 -12.65
N THR A 152 -1.53 12.93 -12.05
CA THR A 152 -2.62 12.20 -12.70
C THR A 152 -3.88 12.23 -11.83
N ARG A 153 -5.03 12.13 -12.48
CA ARG A 153 -6.33 11.81 -11.85
C ARG A 153 -7.01 10.61 -12.49
N GLU A 154 -6.45 10.10 -13.58
CA GLU A 154 -7.06 9.03 -14.36
C GLU A 154 -6.89 7.71 -13.63
N ASN A 155 -7.94 6.90 -13.63
CA ASN A 155 -7.94 5.61 -12.98
C ASN A 155 -7.05 4.62 -13.76
N CYS A 156 -6.28 3.80 -13.05
CA CYS A 156 -5.37 2.81 -13.64
C CYS A 156 -4.30 3.44 -14.55
N THR A 157 -3.70 4.55 -14.10
CA THR A 157 -2.54 5.18 -14.75
C THR A 157 -1.27 4.38 -14.50
N TYR A 158 -0.42 4.24 -15.49
CA TYR A 158 0.92 3.64 -15.37
C TYR A 158 1.97 4.69 -15.00
N PHE A 159 2.56 4.56 -13.81
CA PHE A 159 3.73 5.34 -13.41
C PHE A 159 4.99 4.67 -13.93
N VAL A 160 5.72 5.37 -14.78
CA VAL A 160 6.90 4.86 -15.48
C VAL A 160 8.12 5.74 -15.30
N ASN A 161 9.31 5.15 -15.46
CA ASN A 161 10.56 5.91 -15.43
C ASN A 161 10.66 6.95 -16.55
N GLN A 162 11.52 7.94 -16.35
CA GLN A 162 11.86 8.87 -17.43
C GLN A 162 12.48 8.08 -18.58
N GLY A 163 11.99 8.32 -19.80
CA GLY A 163 12.47 7.62 -20.99
C GLY A 163 11.92 6.20 -21.20
N TYR A 164 10.92 5.76 -20.42
CA TYR A 164 10.25 4.46 -20.62
C TYR A 164 9.80 4.29 -22.10
N PRO A 165 9.97 3.10 -22.72
CA PRO A 165 10.38 1.81 -22.13
C PRO A 165 11.89 1.61 -21.99
N GLY A 166 12.71 2.61 -22.33
CA GLY A 166 14.15 2.55 -22.12
C GLY A 166 14.54 2.56 -20.64
N PRO A 167 15.73 2.07 -20.29
CA PRO A 167 16.22 2.12 -18.91
C PRO A 167 16.53 3.57 -18.49
N TYR A 168 16.43 3.82 -17.20
CA TYR A 168 16.78 5.05 -16.52
C TYR A 168 17.97 4.81 -15.59
N ASP A 169 19.05 5.56 -15.79
CA ASP A 169 20.26 5.47 -14.96
C ASP A 169 20.49 6.70 -14.07
N GLY A 170 19.52 7.61 -14.03
CA GLY A 170 19.61 8.77 -13.17
C GLY A 170 19.50 8.40 -11.69
N THR A 171 20.11 9.23 -10.84
CA THR A 171 19.90 9.24 -9.40
C THR A 171 19.07 10.48 -9.02
N GLY A 172 18.37 10.41 -7.89
CA GLY A 172 17.49 11.48 -7.41
C GLY A 172 16.06 11.01 -7.20
N SER A 173 15.16 11.97 -7.02
CA SER A 173 13.75 11.76 -6.70
C SER A 173 12.88 11.88 -7.94
N CYS A 174 12.08 10.84 -8.19
CA CYS A 174 11.04 10.80 -9.21
C CYS A 174 9.68 10.76 -8.53
N GLN A 175 8.95 11.89 -8.58
CA GLN A 175 7.66 12.03 -7.91
C GLN A 175 6.50 12.00 -8.91
N LEU A 176 5.40 11.35 -8.54
CA LEU A 176 4.12 11.42 -9.22
C LEU A 176 3.05 11.83 -8.22
N THR A 177 2.32 12.90 -8.53
CA THR A 177 1.19 13.36 -7.72
C THR A 177 -0.12 12.74 -8.20
N ILE A 178 -0.77 11.95 -7.35
CA ILE A 178 -2.04 11.30 -7.66
C ILE A 178 -3.18 12.07 -7.02
N ASN A 179 -4.12 12.50 -7.84
CA ASN A 179 -5.37 13.09 -7.43
C ASN A 179 -6.49 12.05 -7.54
N LYS A 180 -7.42 12.10 -6.58
CA LYS A 180 -8.60 11.24 -6.65
C LYS A 180 -9.43 11.56 -7.90
N ALA A 181 -9.83 10.53 -8.62
CA ALA A 181 -10.79 10.63 -9.72
C ALA A 181 -12.19 11.05 -9.22
N HIS A 182 -12.51 10.69 -7.98
CA HIS A 182 -13.80 10.94 -7.36
C HIS A 182 -13.68 11.04 -5.82
N PRO A 183 -14.53 11.81 -5.12
CA PRO A 183 -14.56 11.87 -3.66
C PRO A 183 -14.72 10.53 -2.94
N ASP A 184 -15.40 9.57 -3.60
CA ASP A 184 -15.63 8.22 -3.10
C ASP A 184 -14.41 7.28 -3.28
N ILE A 185 -13.25 7.79 -3.70
CA ILE A 185 -12.02 6.99 -3.71
C ILE A 185 -11.40 6.98 -2.31
N CYS A 186 -11.25 5.78 -1.76
CA CYS A 186 -10.68 5.54 -0.44
C CYS A 186 -9.28 4.93 -0.47
N GLN A 187 -8.87 4.30 -1.58
CA GLN A 187 -7.62 3.56 -1.61
C GLN A 187 -7.04 3.53 -3.01
N PHE A 188 -5.71 3.50 -3.12
CA PHE A 188 -4.96 3.26 -4.34
C PHE A 188 -4.37 1.85 -4.26
N ARG A 189 -4.51 1.09 -5.35
CA ARG A 189 -3.85 -0.19 -5.57
C ARG A 189 -2.74 -0.01 -6.58
N LEU A 190 -1.55 -0.40 -6.20
CA LEU A 190 -0.33 -0.32 -7.01
C LEU A 190 0.04 -1.74 -7.40
N ASP A 191 -0.04 -2.06 -8.69
CA ASP A 191 0.45 -3.31 -9.25
C ASP A 191 1.79 -3.05 -9.95
N PHE A 192 2.85 -3.74 -9.52
CA PHE A 192 4.20 -3.57 -10.06
C PHE A 192 4.41 -4.51 -11.25
N ASP A 193 3.97 -4.07 -12.45
CA ASP A 193 4.06 -4.84 -13.69
C ASP A 193 5.51 -5.04 -14.15
N GLN A 194 6.36 -4.02 -13.98
CA GLN A 194 7.81 -4.10 -14.17
C GLN A 194 8.48 -3.31 -13.05
N PHE A 195 9.46 -3.92 -12.38
CA PHE A 195 10.21 -3.24 -11.35
C PHE A 195 11.62 -3.81 -11.27
N ASN A 196 12.57 -3.16 -11.93
CA ASN A 196 13.98 -3.48 -11.90
C ASN A 196 14.76 -2.28 -11.42
N VAL A 197 15.38 -2.42 -10.26
CA VAL A 197 16.12 -1.38 -9.56
C VAL A 197 17.23 -2.06 -8.75
N ALA A 198 18.31 -1.37 -8.35
CA ALA A 198 19.47 -2.03 -7.71
C ALA A 198 19.19 -2.53 -6.28
N GLY A 199 19.44 -3.80 -5.95
CA GLY A 199 19.23 -4.38 -4.60
C GLY A 199 19.68 -3.52 -3.39
N PRO A 200 19.11 -3.73 -2.17
CA PRO A 200 19.63 -3.10 -0.95
C PRO A 200 21.08 -3.51 -0.70
N GLU A 201 21.85 -2.65 -0.01
CA GLU A 201 23.23 -3.00 0.35
C GLU A 201 23.28 -3.93 1.59
N PRO A 202 24.30 -4.82 1.71
CA PRO A 202 24.37 -5.79 2.81
C PRO A 202 24.71 -5.20 4.20
N ILE A 203 24.98 -3.91 4.32
CA ILE A 203 25.59 -3.30 5.53
C ILE A 203 24.65 -2.31 6.21
N ASP A 204 24.05 -1.40 5.44
CA ASP A 204 23.05 -0.44 5.89
C ASP A 204 22.30 0.05 4.64
N THR A 205 21.10 0.61 4.85
CA THR A 205 20.30 1.40 3.92
C THR A 205 19.30 0.70 2.98
N CYS A 206 18.09 0.59 3.50
CA CYS A 206 16.82 0.86 2.83
C CYS A 206 15.98 1.73 3.78
N VAL A 207 15.23 2.70 3.26
CA VAL A 207 14.26 3.48 4.06
C VAL A 207 12.93 3.37 3.34
N THR A 208 12.08 2.41 3.70
CA THR A 208 10.68 2.54 3.33
C THR A 208 9.97 3.26 4.47
N MET A 209 10.22 4.56 4.59
CA MET A 209 9.34 5.39 5.40
C MET A 209 8.06 5.58 4.60
N THR A 210 7.06 4.77 4.89
CA THR A 210 5.67 5.25 4.88
C THR A 210 5.51 6.18 6.07
N SER A 211 6.13 7.36 6.03
CA SER A 211 5.78 8.37 7.02
C SER A 211 4.38 8.84 6.76
N SER A 212 3.58 8.79 7.82
CA SER A 212 2.32 9.47 8.00
C SER A 212 2.07 10.63 7.03
N LEU A 213 0.96 10.48 6.29
CA LEU A 213 0.25 11.52 5.54
C LEU A 213 0.94 11.99 4.24
N TRP A 214 0.73 11.26 3.13
CA TRP A 214 0.83 11.76 1.73
C TRP A 214 2.11 11.50 0.92
N GLN A 215 3.08 10.73 1.44
CA GLN A 215 4.27 10.36 0.67
C GLN A 215 4.59 8.87 0.81
N VAL A 216 4.68 8.16 -0.32
CA VAL A 216 5.29 6.83 -0.37
C VAL A 216 6.69 7.00 -0.93
N ALA A 217 7.68 7.06 -0.05
CA ALA A 217 9.08 7.02 -0.43
C ALA A 217 9.52 5.56 -0.54
N ILE A 218 9.68 5.06 -1.77
CA ILE A 218 10.38 3.79 -2.02
C ILE A 218 11.86 4.18 -2.20
N LEU A 219 12.62 4.19 -1.09
CA LEU A 219 14.08 4.29 -1.13
C LEU A 219 14.65 2.88 -1.04
N CYS A 220 15.57 2.58 -1.93
CA CYS A 220 16.24 1.30 -2.08
C CYS A 220 15.34 0.18 -2.60
N GLN A 221 15.97 -0.66 -3.38
CA GLN A 221 15.53 -0.90 -4.73
C GLN A 221 15.49 -2.44 -4.86
N PRO A 222 14.33 -3.09 -5.08
CA PRO A 222 14.29 -4.54 -5.14
C PRO A 222 15.04 -5.12 -6.34
N PHE A 223 15.77 -6.18 -6.04
CA PHE A 223 16.20 -7.15 -7.03
C PHE A 223 14.97 -7.85 -7.61
N VAL A 224 14.82 -7.85 -8.93
CA VAL A 224 13.99 -8.81 -9.64
C VAL A 224 14.75 -9.26 -10.88
N GLU A 225 15.44 -10.40 -10.77
CA GLU A 225 15.54 -11.30 -11.92
C GLU A 225 14.38 -12.30 -11.80
N SER A 226 13.41 -12.17 -12.69
CA SER A 226 12.35 -13.15 -12.97
C SER A 226 11.69 -13.82 -11.76
N ILE A 227 10.69 -13.18 -11.17
CA ILE A 227 9.58 -13.94 -10.60
C ILE A 227 8.29 -13.39 -11.20
N GLN A 228 7.47 -14.29 -11.75
CA GLN A 228 6.17 -14.01 -12.36
C GLN A 228 5.13 -13.49 -11.36
N GLU A 229 5.55 -12.99 -10.20
CA GLU A 229 4.68 -12.59 -9.11
C GLU A 229 4.63 -11.07 -9.01
N ILE A 230 3.48 -10.53 -9.40
CA ILE A 230 3.16 -9.11 -9.31
C ILE A 230 3.14 -8.72 -7.83
N ILE A 231 4.01 -7.80 -7.43
CA ILE A 231 3.91 -7.15 -6.12
C ILE A 231 2.70 -6.22 -6.17
N VAL A 232 1.83 -6.31 -5.16
CA VAL A 232 0.65 -5.45 -5.02
C VAL A 232 0.72 -4.70 -3.71
N MET A 233 0.57 -3.37 -3.77
CA MET A 233 0.49 -2.51 -2.59
C MET A 233 -0.84 -1.77 -2.53
N TYR A 234 -1.32 -1.56 -1.30
CA TYR A 234 -2.53 -0.78 -1.02
C TYR A 234 -2.17 0.45 -0.19
N ILE A 235 -2.64 1.61 -0.64
CA ILE A 235 -2.37 2.90 0.01
C ILE A 235 -3.71 3.58 0.27
N ASP A 236 -3.99 3.93 1.52
CA ASP A 236 -5.21 4.65 1.85
C ASP A 236 -5.15 6.07 1.32
N ALA A 237 -6.20 6.48 0.61
CA ALA A 237 -6.29 7.79 -0.05
C ALA A 237 -6.76 8.91 0.91
N GLY A 238 -6.94 8.59 2.20
CA GLY A 238 -7.54 9.41 3.25
C GLY A 238 -8.95 9.93 2.91
N VAL A 239 -9.49 10.82 3.75
CA VAL A 239 -10.86 11.34 3.58
C VAL A 239 -10.90 12.63 2.74
N GLY A 240 -11.99 12.84 1.99
CA GLY A 240 -12.23 14.07 1.22
C GLY A 240 -11.52 14.14 -0.14
N ASN A 241 -11.53 15.34 -0.74
CA ASN A 241 -11.06 15.61 -2.10
C ASN A 241 -9.67 16.27 -2.19
N THR A 242 -9.15 16.80 -1.08
CA THR A 242 -8.07 17.79 -1.09
C THR A 242 -6.69 17.24 -0.77
N ASN A 243 -6.55 15.93 -0.73
CA ASN A 243 -5.31 15.32 -0.27
C ASN A 243 -4.71 14.46 -1.39
N PRO A 244 -3.90 15.06 -2.28
CA PRO A 244 -3.18 14.30 -3.28
C PRO A 244 -2.18 13.37 -2.59
N VAL A 245 -2.04 12.15 -3.10
CA VAL A 245 -1.01 11.20 -2.67
C VAL A 245 0.17 11.34 -3.60
N THR A 246 1.38 11.56 -3.06
CA THR A 246 2.59 11.59 -3.86
C THR A 246 3.32 10.26 -3.75
N LEU A 247 3.51 9.59 -4.88
CA LEU A 247 4.46 8.48 -4.97
C LEU A 247 5.83 9.04 -5.29
N ASN A 248 6.85 8.64 -4.54
CA ASN A 248 8.20 9.12 -4.71
C ASN A 248 9.18 7.94 -4.81
N PHE A 249 9.77 7.75 -5.98
CA PHE A 249 10.86 6.80 -6.17
C PHE A 249 12.17 7.55 -6.06
N VAL A 250 12.96 7.21 -5.06
CA VAL A 250 14.26 7.83 -4.85
C VAL A 250 15.34 6.81 -5.17
N THR A 251 16.19 7.17 -6.11
CA THR A 251 17.23 6.32 -6.67
C THR A 251 18.59 6.89 -6.31
N SER A 252 19.52 6.02 -5.93
CA SER A 252 20.88 6.37 -5.53
C SER A 252 21.84 5.24 -5.91
N GLY A 253 23.12 5.41 -5.59
CA GLY A 253 24.15 4.40 -5.84
C GLY A 253 24.80 4.52 -7.23
N PRO A 254 25.57 3.49 -7.65
CA PRO A 254 26.29 3.49 -8.91
C PRO A 254 25.35 3.43 -10.12
N SER A 255 25.94 3.48 -11.31
CA SER A 255 25.22 3.26 -12.58
C SER A 255 24.55 1.88 -12.57
N PHE A 256 23.24 1.86 -12.79
CA PHE A 256 22.39 0.68 -12.85
C PHE A 256 21.20 0.95 -13.79
N PRO A 257 20.92 0.09 -14.77
CA PRO A 257 19.79 0.28 -15.68
C PRO A 257 18.45 0.01 -14.97
N ARG A 258 17.81 1.06 -14.47
CA ARG A 258 16.54 0.97 -13.74
C ARG A 258 15.38 1.00 -14.73
N ASN A 259 14.33 0.23 -14.49
CA ASN A 259 13.09 0.30 -15.25
C ASN A 259 11.92 0.02 -14.31
N TRP A 260 10.90 0.86 -14.35
CA TRP A 260 9.68 0.60 -13.60
C TRP A 260 8.44 0.95 -14.40
N LYS A 261 7.40 0.17 -14.14
CA LYS A 261 6.04 0.36 -14.60
C LYS A 261 5.10 -0.12 -13.51
N VAL A 262 4.49 0.84 -12.83
CA VAL A 262 3.55 0.58 -11.72
C VAL A 262 2.17 1.06 -12.13
N LYS A 263 1.21 0.15 -12.19
CA LYS A 263 -0.18 0.46 -12.49
C LYS A 263 -0.88 0.93 -11.22
N ILE A 264 -1.46 2.12 -11.26
CA ILE A 264 -2.11 2.76 -10.11
C ILE A 264 -3.61 2.81 -10.35
N CYS A 265 -4.35 1.89 -9.77
CA CYS A 265 -5.81 1.87 -9.81
C CYS A 265 -6.41 2.47 -8.54
N GLN A 266 -7.53 3.16 -8.69
CA GLN A 266 -8.27 3.83 -7.62
C GLN A 266 -9.46 2.96 -7.20
N ILE A 267 -9.57 2.68 -5.92
CA ILE A 267 -10.57 1.81 -5.32
C ILE A 267 -11.64 2.67 -4.61
N PRO A 268 -12.91 2.57 -5.03
CA PRO A 268 -14.01 3.24 -4.35
C PRO A 268 -14.25 2.68 -2.93
N CYS A 269 -14.74 3.53 -2.03
CA CYS A 269 -14.92 3.22 -0.63
C CYS A 269 -15.88 2.05 -0.38
N ASN A 270 -16.93 1.91 -1.20
CA ASN A 270 -18.00 0.93 -1.02
C ASN A 270 -17.77 -0.39 -1.77
N THR A 271 -16.52 -0.76 -2.00
CA THR A 271 -16.17 -2.00 -2.72
C THR A 271 -15.73 -3.10 -1.77
N ILE A 272 -16.09 -4.35 -2.11
CA ILE A 272 -15.75 -5.54 -1.31
C ILE A 272 -14.28 -5.97 -1.44
N TYR A 273 -13.57 -5.44 -2.44
CA TYR A 273 -12.18 -5.75 -2.75
C TYR A 273 -11.20 -4.68 -2.25
N ARG A 274 -11.71 -3.68 -1.50
CA ARG A 274 -10.88 -2.73 -0.77
C ARG A 274 -10.14 -3.47 0.35
N ALA A 275 -8.84 -3.25 0.46
CA ALA A 275 -8.08 -3.73 1.61
C ALA A 275 -8.54 -3.02 2.90
N GLU A 276 -8.32 -3.67 4.03
CA GLU A 276 -8.54 -3.04 5.34
C GLU A 276 -7.55 -1.87 5.54
N GLU A 277 -7.94 -0.90 6.37
CA GLU A 277 -7.14 0.31 6.62
C GLU A 277 -5.80 -0.03 7.29
N GLY A 278 -4.72 0.57 6.81
CA GLY A 278 -3.36 0.32 7.29
C GLY A 278 -2.74 -1.00 6.83
N CYS A 279 -3.34 -1.69 5.84
CA CYS A 279 -2.78 -2.89 5.23
C CYS A 279 -2.02 -2.52 3.95
N LEU A 280 -0.70 -2.74 3.93
CA LEU A 280 0.11 -2.46 2.75
C LEU A 280 0.06 -3.63 1.75
N GLN A 281 0.09 -4.87 2.27
CA GLN A 281 -0.22 -6.07 1.49
C GLN A 281 -1.57 -6.64 1.92
N TYR A 282 -2.38 -7.08 0.96
CA TYR A 282 -3.70 -7.63 1.22
C TYR A 282 -3.94 -8.91 0.44
N PHE A 283 -4.26 -9.98 1.16
CA PHE A 283 -4.52 -11.30 0.62
C PHE A 283 -5.96 -11.71 0.86
N THR A 284 -6.49 -12.58 0.01
CA THR A 284 -7.85 -13.11 0.12
C THR A 284 -7.84 -14.62 -0.11
N GLY A 285 -8.95 -15.30 0.19
CA GLY A 285 -9.03 -16.75 0.06
C GLY A 285 -8.56 -17.49 1.31
N VAL A 286 -8.93 -18.76 1.37
CA VAL A 286 -8.68 -19.64 2.53
C VAL A 286 -7.22 -20.03 2.68
N SER A 287 -6.42 -19.91 1.64
CA SER A 287 -4.98 -20.21 1.65
C SER A 287 -4.25 -19.35 0.64
N GLY A 288 -2.97 -19.12 0.87
CA GLY A 288 -2.13 -18.37 -0.04
C GLY A 288 -0.69 -18.31 0.46
N GLN A 289 0.12 -17.53 -0.23
CA GLN A 289 1.53 -17.34 0.08
C GLN A 289 1.79 -15.85 0.31
N ILE A 290 2.55 -15.55 1.34
CA ILE A 290 2.93 -14.20 1.76
C ILE A 290 4.45 -14.13 1.67
N LYS A 291 4.95 -13.06 1.05
CA LYS A 291 6.39 -12.75 0.99
C LYS A 291 6.62 -11.35 1.53
N SER A 292 7.69 -11.18 2.32
CA SER A 292 8.19 -9.83 2.56
C SER A 292 8.67 -9.21 1.25
N PHE A 293 8.66 -7.88 1.16
CA PHE A 293 9.26 -7.21 0.01
C PHE A 293 10.73 -7.60 -0.15
N ASN A 294 11.15 -7.75 -1.41
CA ASN A 294 12.49 -8.19 -1.81
C ASN A 294 12.93 -9.58 -1.32
N TYR A 295 11.99 -10.42 -0.83
CA TYR A 295 12.28 -11.82 -0.56
C TYR A 295 12.54 -12.57 -1.87
N ASP A 296 13.70 -13.20 -1.95
CA ASP A 296 14.05 -14.20 -2.94
C ASP A 296 15.00 -15.20 -2.30
N PRO A 297 14.76 -16.53 -2.42
CA PRO A 297 15.59 -17.52 -1.75
C PRO A 297 17.03 -17.60 -2.30
N GLY A 298 17.30 -17.16 -3.53
CA GLY A 298 18.64 -17.25 -4.15
C GLY A 298 19.51 -16.03 -3.86
N ALA A 299 18.99 -14.83 -4.11
CA ALA A 299 19.71 -13.57 -4.07
C ALA A 299 18.97 -12.44 -3.30
N GLY A 300 17.79 -12.71 -2.75
CA GLY A 300 17.03 -11.71 -2.00
C GLY A 300 17.75 -11.24 -0.73
N LEU A 301 17.47 -9.99 -0.37
CA LEU A 301 17.97 -9.35 0.85
C LEU A 301 16.82 -8.61 1.51
N GLN A 302 16.71 -8.75 2.83
CA GLN A 302 15.72 -8.05 3.61
C GLN A 302 15.87 -6.54 3.45
N LEU A 303 14.75 -5.85 3.27
CA LEU A 303 14.75 -4.40 3.30
C LEU A 303 14.82 -3.92 4.75
N SER A 304 15.70 -2.96 5.03
CA SER A 304 15.80 -2.29 6.32
C SER A 304 14.77 -1.15 6.46
N LYS A 305 14.51 -0.72 7.70
CA LYS A 305 13.54 0.33 8.10
C LYS A 305 12.13 0.12 7.54
N GLN A 306 11.64 -1.10 7.62
CA GLN A 306 10.27 -1.43 7.25
C GLN A 306 9.37 -1.37 8.48
N ASP A 307 8.21 -0.75 8.34
CA ASP A 307 7.12 -0.90 9.30
C ASP A 307 5.80 -0.93 8.52
N TYR A 308 5.28 -2.13 8.27
CA TYR A 308 4.05 -2.30 7.52
C TYR A 308 3.26 -3.49 7.98
N SER A 309 1.97 -3.49 7.66
CA SER A 309 1.08 -4.61 7.94
C SER A 309 0.71 -5.39 6.69
N ILE A 310 0.62 -6.70 6.87
CA ILE A 310 0.10 -7.67 5.91
C ILE A 310 -1.23 -8.16 6.46
N CYS A 311 -2.27 -8.06 5.65
CA CYS A 311 -3.62 -8.42 6.07
C CYS A 311 -4.19 -9.51 5.17
N ILE A 312 -4.96 -10.41 5.78
CA ILE A 312 -5.59 -11.53 5.10
C ILE A 312 -7.07 -11.45 5.39
N ARG A 313 -7.89 -11.28 4.34
CA ARG A 313 -9.35 -11.23 4.49
C ARG A 313 -9.84 -12.52 5.12
N MET A 314 -10.51 -12.41 6.25
CA MET A 314 -11.18 -13.55 6.86
C MET A 314 -12.28 -14.06 5.94
N GLU A 315 -12.25 -15.35 5.63
CA GLU A 315 -13.35 -16.02 4.93
C GLU A 315 -14.43 -16.43 5.94
N ARG A 316 -15.68 -16.53 5.47
CA ARG A 316 -16.80 -16.91 6.33
C ARG A 316 -16.56 -18.29 6.94
N ASN A 317 -16.88 -18.44 8.23
CA ASN A 317 -16.71 -19.66 9.03
C ASN A 317 -15.26 -20.08 9.28
N PHE A 318 -14.31 -19.15 9.18
CA PHE A 318 -12.92 -19.37 9.60
C PHE A 318 -12.60 -18.55 10.85
N CYS A 319 -12.00 -19.21 11.85
CA CYS A 319 -11.77 -18.64 13.18
C CYS A 319 -10.29 -18.60 13.60
N GLY A 320 -9.42 -19.31 12.89
CA GLY A 320 -7.98 -19.23 13.09
C GLY A 320 -7.23 -19.22 11.77
N ILE A 321 -5.91 -19.10 11.84
CA ILE A 321 -5.03 -19.13 10.69
C ILE A 321 -3.71 -19.79 11.08
N GLN A 322 -3.25 -20.69 10.22
CA GLN A 322 -1.96 -21.35 10.36
C GLN A 322 -0.99 -20.79 9.33
N TYR A 323 0.28 -20.68 9.71
CA TYR A 323 1.40 -20.25 8.89
C TYR A 323 2.48 -21.33 8.89
N THR A 324 3.09 -21.54 7.74
CA THR A 324 4.25 -22.43 7.56
C THR A 324 5.27 -21.75 6.67
N SER A 325 6.56 -21.96 6.92
CA SER A 325 7.59 -21.52 5.99
C SER A 325 7.38 -22.13 4.62
N CYS A 326 7.56 -21.33 3.57
CA CYS A 326 7.56 -21.83 2.21
C CYS A 326 8.68 -22.88 2.02
N PRO A 327 8.51 -23.83 1.08
CA PRO A 327 9.61 -24.66 0.63
C PRO A 327 10.74 -23.78 0.05
N ASP A 328 11.96 -24.03 0.48
CA ASP A 328 13.17 -23.49 -0.15
C ASP A 328 13.81 -24.62 -0.94
N THR A 329 13.85 -24.47 -2.27
CA THR A 329 14.42 -25.46 -3.20
C THR A 329 15.78 -25.01 -3.75
N VAL A 330 16.24 -23.82 -3.38
CA VAL A 330 17.48 -23.21 -3.88
C VAL A 330 18.63 -23.50 -2.92
N ASN A 331 18.36 -23.54 -1.62
CA ASN A 331 19.37 -23.70 -0.59
C ASN A 331 19.24 -25.03 0.16
N ASN A 332 20.36 -25.55 0.67
CA ASN A 332 20.39 -26.80 1.45
C ASN A 332 19.77 -26.61 2.85
N ARG A 333 19.86 -25.40 3.40
CA ARG A 333 19.07 -24.94 4.54
C ARG A 333 17.97 -24.00 4.04
N THR A 334 16.77 -24.09 4.61
CA THR A 334 15.72 -23.12 4.30
C THR A 334 16.09 -21.69 4.73
N HIS A 335 16.02 -20.75 3.80
CA HIS A 335 16.01 -19.31 4.05
C HIS A 335 14.61 -18.71 3.91
N ALA A 336 13.56 -19.52 4.01
CA ALA A 336 12.18 -19.06 3.91
C ALA A 336 11.74 -18.17 5.10
N PHE A 337 12.53 -18.10 6.17
CA PHE A 337 12.33 -17.14 7.24
C PHE A 337 13.68 -16.77 7.85
N THR A 338 14.17 -15.58 7.53
CA THR A 338 15.43 -15.03 8.01
C THR A 338 15.25 -13.55 8.23
N LEU A 339 15.08 -13.16 9.49
CA LEU A 339 14.88 -11.76 9.91
C LEU A 339 16.02 -11.23 10.76
N SER A 340 16.70 -12.09 11.51
CA SER A 340 17.78 -11.65 12.42
C SER A 340 18.83 -12.74 12.59
N GLY A 341 20.00 -12.32 13.06
CA GLY A 341 21.19 -13.14 13.21
C GLY A 341 21.97 -13.27 11.91
N ASN A 342 23.09 -13.97 12.00
CA ASN A 342 23.96 -14.24 10.86
C ASN A 342 23.47 -15.49 10.12
N THR A 343 22.64 -15.28 9.11
CA THR A 343 22.13 -16.32 8.22
C THR A 343 23.00 -16.49 6.96
N GLN A 344 24.19 -15.86 6.92
CA GLN A 344 25.17 -16.07 5.87
C GLN A 344 25.71 -17.52 5.90
N GLY A 345 25.64 -18.20 4.77
CA GLY A 345 26.08 -19.59 4.65
C GLY A 345 24.97 -20.60 4.97
N GLN A 346 25.33 -21.76 5.52
CA GLN A 346 24.43 -22.92 5.64
C GLN A 346 24.13 -23.32 7.09
N THR A 347 24.64 -22.57 8.08
CA THR A 347 24.41 -22.86 9.49
C THR A 347 23.02 -22.38 9.94
N ALA A 348 22.20 -23.31 10.39
CA ALA A 348 21.84 -23.37 11.81
C ALA A 348 21.32 -22.14 12.59
N VAL A 349 20.76 -21.05 12.06
CA VAL A 349 20.30 -19.94 12.92
C VAL A 349 18.97 -20.25 13.61
N SER A 350 18.94 -20.19 14.94
CA SER A 350 17.73 -20.43 15.73
C SER A 350 16.68 -19.33 15.55
N SER A 351 15.43 -19.69 15.77
CA SER A 351 14.35 -18.75 16.06
C SER A 351 14.56 -18.08 17.43
N SER A 352 14.06 -16.86 17.54
CA SER A 352 13.96 -16.08 18.76
C SER A 352 12.54 -15.52 18.88
N THR A 353 12.15 -15.08 20.08
CA THR A 353 10.79 -14.64 20.38
C THR A 353 10.76 -13.31 21.14
N GLY A 354 9.60 -12.66 21.21
CA GLY A 354 9.36 -11.45 22.00
C GLY A 354 9.39 -11.63 23.52
N THR A 355 10.46 -12.22 24.06
CA THR A 355 10.67 -12.46 25.50
C THR A 355 11.79 -11.59 26.06
N LEU A 356 11.77 -11.32 27.37
CA LEU A 356 12.92 -10.72 28.06
C LEU A 356 14.05 -11.75 28.14
N GLY A 357 15.27 -11.35 27.75
CA GLY A 357 16.45 -12.22 27.79
C GLY A 357 17.32 -12.14 26.53
N PRO A 358 18.30 -13.03 26.36
CA PRO A 358 19.27 -12.98 25.27
C PRO A 358 18.66 -13.29 23.89
N ASN A 359 17.47 -13.91 23.84
CA ASN A 359 16.78 -14.30 22.61
C ASN A 359 15.57 -13.37 22.34
N SER A 360 15.75 -12.07 22.59
CA SER A 360 14.69 -11.07 22.41
C SER A 360 14.64 -10.58 20.96
N CYS A 361 13.46 -10.59 20.35
CA CYS A 361 13.22 -9.96 19.05
C CYS A 361 13.08 -8.44 19.14
N ASN A 362 14.21 -7.74 19.25
CA ASN A 362 14.31 -6.29 19.46
C ASN A 362 14.98 -5.51 18.32
N ALA A 363 15.45 -6.19 17.26
CA ALA A 363 16.01 -5.57 16.06
C ALA A 363 15.01 -5.66 14.91
N ASP A 364 14.84 -6.87 14.38
CA ASP A 364 13.95 -7.17 13.28
C ASP A 364 12.99 -8.28 13.68
N TRP A 365 11.71 -8.17 13.34
CA TRP A 365 10.72 -9.15 13.75
C TRP A 365 9.45 -9.12 12.93
N LEU A 366 8.77 -10.27 12.95
CA LEU A 366 7.41 -10.44 12.47
C LEU A 366 6.48 -10.58 13.68
N ILE A 367 5.43 -9.76 13.73
CA ILE A 367 4.34 -9.93 14.68
C ILE A 367 3.27 -10.81 14.06
N ILE A 368 2.93 -11.88 14.76
CA ILE A 368 1.72 -12.66 14.56
C ILE A 368 0.99 -12.63 15.91
N PRO A 369 -0.17 -11.96 16.03
CA PRO A 369 -0.83 -11.77 17.32
C PRO A 369 -1.18 -13.11 17.98
N CYS A 370 -0.78 -13.28 19.25
CA CYS A 370 -0.90 -14.53 20.00
C CYS A 370 -0.51 -15.77 19.16
N ALA A 371 0.72 -15.77 18.63
CA ALA A 371 1.26 -16.89 17.89
C ALA A 371 1.59 -18.06 18.83
N THR A 372 1.31 -19.29 18.38
CA THR A 372 1.72 -20.52 19.07
C THR A 372 2.01 -21.65 18.08
N ASN A 373 2.98 -22.51 18.37
CA ASN A 373 3.21 -23.74 17.60
C ASN A 373 1.99 -24.68 17.66
N VAL A 374 1.55 -25.19 16.51
CA VAL A 374 0.50 -26.22 16.46
C VAL A 374 0.96 -27.47 17.22
N GLY A 375 0.07 -28.05 18.02
CA GLY A 375 0.35 -29.27 18.78
C GLY A 375 1.18 -29.07 20.05
N ARG A 376 1.47 -27.82 20.44
CA ARG A 376 2.14 -27.53 21.72
C ARG A 376 1.25 -27.94 22.90
N THR A 377 1.80 -28.77 23.80
CA THR A 377 1.07 -29.35 24.96
C THR A 377 1.41 -28.71 26.31
N GLY A 378 2.12 -27.58 26.31
CA GLY A 378 2.45 -26.79 27.51
C GLY A 378 1.70 -25.45 27.55
N LEU A 379 1.82 -24.71 28.65
CA LEU A 379 1.25 -23.36 28.77
C LEU A 379 1.68 -22.49 27.56
N PRO A 380 0.74 -21.90 26.80
CA PRO A 380 1.11 -20.95 25.77
C PRO A 380 1.50 -19.64 26.45
N ALA A 381 2.71 -19.17 26.18
CA ALA A 381 2.89 -17.74 26.06
C ALA A 381 2.36 -17.40 24.68
N CYS A 382 1.24 -16.68 24.58
CA CYS A 382 0.92 -15.94 23.37
C CYS A 382 2.15 -15.10 23.03
N ILE A 383 2.93 -15.52 22.03
CA ILE A 383 4.10 -14.75 21.61
C ILE A 383 3.61 -13.68 20.64
N ASP A 384 4.12 -12.47 20.82
CA ASP A 384 3.82 -11.33 19.96
C ASP A 384 4.80 -11.25 18.78
N ARG A 385 6.10 -11.47 19.00
CA ARG A 385 7.17 -11.29 18.01
C ARG A 385 7.95 -12.58 17.75
N ILE A 386 8.24 -12.84 16.48
CA ILE A 386 9.06 -13.96 15.99
C ILE A 386 10.19 -13.37 15.13
N CYS A 387 11.43 -13.81 15.35
CA CYS A 387 12.61 -13.38 14.61
C CYS A 387 13.67 -14.48 14.57
N GLY A 388 14.88 -14.17 14.10
CA GLY A 388 15.96 -15.13 13.89
C GLY A 388 15.94 -15.73 12.49
N GLY A 389 16.56 -16.89 12.32
CA GLY A 389 16.70 -17.56 11.01
C GLY A 389 15.86 -18.81 10.82
N THR A 390 14.89 -19.06 11.71
CA THR A 390 13.95 -20.19 11.64
C THR A 390 12.56 -19.70 12.05
N PHE A 391 11.49 -20.16 11.38
CA PHE A 391 10.13 -19.81 11.75
C PHE A 391 9.59 -20.75 12.84
N ASN A 392 9.54 -20.27 14.08
CA ASN A 392 9.06 -21.06 15.22
C ASN A 392 8.71 -20.11 16.39
N THR A 393 7.70 -20.44 17.20
CA THR A 393 7.34 -19.66 18.42
C THR A 393 8.10 -20.07 19.68
N GLU A 394 9.13 -20.90 19.53
CA GLU A 394 10.04 -21.37 20.57
C GLU A 394 11.47 -21.26 20.03
N ILE A 395 12.48 -21.26 20.90
CA ILE A 395 13.88 -21.23 20.47
C ILE A 395 14.23 -22.59 19.87
N SER A 396 14.41 -22.62 18.55
CA SER A 396 14.60 -23.84 17.78
C SER A 396 15.33 -23.57 16.46
N THR A 397 16.07 -24.56 15.97
CA THR A 397 16.64 -24.55 14.61
C THR A 397 15.75 -25.32 13.62
N THR A 398 14.61 -25.82 14.07
CA THR A 398 13.62 -26.54 13.26
C THR A 398 12.35 -25.70 13.09
N PRO A 399 11.88 -25.48 11.85
CA PRO A 399 10.67 -24.72 11.61
C PRO A 399 9.44 -25.48 12.12
N SER A 400 8.41 -24.74 12.51
CA SER A 400 7.14 -25.28 12.98
C SER A 400 5.96 -24.63 12.27
N THR A 401 4.80 -25.28 12.35
CA THR A 401 3.53 -24.65 11.95
C THR A 401 3.05 -23.77 13.09
N VAL A 402 2.78 -22.50 12.80
CA VAL A 402 2.36 -21.50 13.78
C VAL A 402 0.89 -21.17 13.58
N ILE A 403 0.08 -21.20 14.64
CA ILE A 403 -1.34 -20.84 14.63
C ILE A 403 -1.57 -19.53 15.39
N SER A 404 -2.54 -18.75 14.90
CA SER A 404 -3.17 -17.64 15.61
C SER A 404 -4.68 -17.71 15.46
N THR A 405 -5.41 -17.37 16.52
CA THR A 405 -6.88 -17.22 16.53
C THR A 405 -7.32 -15.77 16.68
N VAL A 406 -6.37 -14.83 16.72
CA VAL A 406 -6.66 -13.40 16.86
C VAL A 406 -7.17 -12.85 15.54
N LYS A 407 -8.25 -12.07 15.64
CA LYS A 407 -8.94 -11.45 14.50
C LYS A 407 -8.83 -9.93 14.61
N PRO A 408 -8.69 -9.19 13.48
CA PRO A 408 -8.52 -9.69 12.11
C PRO A 408 -7.16 -10.37 11.91
N PHE A 409 -7.03 -11.20 10.87
CA PHE A 409 -5.76 -11.86 10.52
C PHE A 409 -4.79 -10.83 9.93
N ARG A 410 -3.92 -10.31 10.80
CA ARG A 410 -2.95 -9.26 10.48
C ARG A 410 -1.58 -9.61 11.03
N LEU A 411 -0.57 -9.48 10.19
CA LEU A 411 0.83 -9.56 10.56
C LEU A 411 1.44 -8.16 10.48
N THR A 412 2.43 -7.88 11.33
CA THR A 412 3.21 -6.63 11.26
C THR A 412 4.67 -6.96 11.08
N VAL A 413 5.28 -6.38 10.06
CA VAL A 413 6.71 -6.50 9.78
C VAL A 413 7.41 -5.28 10.32
N HIS A 414 8.46 -5.50 11.12
CA HIS A 414 9.33 -4.44 11.58
C HIS A 414 10.78 -4.81 11.28
N THR A 415 11.51 -3.89 10.65
CA THR A 415 12.96 -4.00 10.47
C THR A 415 13.60 -2.67 10.85
N ASN A 416 14.71 -2.72 11.56
CA ASN A 416 15.44 -1.52 11.97
C ASN A 416 16.41 -1.09 10.87
N ASN A 417 17.41 -0.26 11.19
CA ASN A 417 18.39 0.24 10.24
C ASN A 417 19.79 -0.38 10.38
N VAL A 418 19.91 -1.56 10.98
CA VAL A 418 21.18 -2.16 11.35
C VAL A 418 21.21 -3.60 10.84
N GLU A 419 21.88 -3.82 9.72
CA GLU A 419 22.07 -5.17 9.17
C GLU A 419 23.43 -5.72 9.63
N ALA A 420 24.53 -5.02 9.37
CA ALA A 420 25.85 -5.47 9.80
C ALA A 420 26.23 -4.97 11.22
N PRO A 421 27.05 -5.73 11.99
CA PRO A 421 27.63 -7.04 11.68
C PRO A 421 26.80 -8.24 12.18
N GLY A 422 25.63 -8.02 12.81
CA GLY A 422 24.87 -9.05 13.52
C GLY A 422 23.74 -9.71 12.74
N ASP A 423 23.07 -8.95 11.87
CA ASP A 423 21.91 -9.32 11.07
C ASP A 423 22.33 -9.42 9.59
N VAL A 424 23.10 -10.48 9.27
CA VAL A 424 23.79 -10.64 7.98
C VAL A 424 23.19 -11.78 7.19
N GLY A 425 22.94 -11.55 5.89
CA GLY A 425 22.45 -12.58 4.96
C GLY A 425 20.95 -12.84 5.04
N ASN A 426 20.21 -12.01 5.79
CA ASN A 426 18.77 -12.14 5.93
C ASN A 426 18.07 -11.79 4.62
N ARG A 427 17.14 -12.66 4.21
CA ARG A 427 16.37 -12.56 2.97
C ARG A 427 14.93 -12.09 3.20
N GLY A 428 14.52 -11.89 4.45
CA GLY A 428 13.13 -11.69 4.82
C GLY A 428 12.39 -13.02 5.03
N PHE A 429 11.13 -13.11 4.59
CA PHE A 429 10.34 -14.33 4.76
C PHE A 429 9.41 -14.64 3.60
N CYS A 430 9.10 -15.93 3.47
CA CYS A 430 7.99 -16.49 2.71
C CYS A 430 7.22 -17.46 3.61
N LEU A 431 5.92 -17.19 3.79
CA LEU A 431 5.01 -18.02 4.57
C LEU A 431 3.82 -18.44 3.72
N ASN A 432 3.46 -19.72 3.76
CA ASN A 432 2.15 -20.17 3.32
C ASN A 432 1.17 -20.02 4.48
N TYR A 433 -0.02 -19.50 4.21
CA TYR A 433 -1.11 -19.45 5.18
C TYR A 433 -2.26 -20.37 4.78
N VAL A 434 -2.95 -20.90 5.79
CA VAL A 434 -4.22 -21.63 5.63
C VAL A 434 -5.13 -21.25 6.79
N GLN A 435 -6.28 -20.63 6.46
CA GLN A 435 -7.33 -20.33 7.42
C GLN A 435 -7.92 -21.64 7.97
N GLN A 436 -8.16 -21.67 9.27
CA GLN A 436 -8.74 -22.81 9.98
C GLN A 436 -10.23 -22.59 10.22
N PRO A 437 -11.09 -23.56 9.86
CA PRO A 437 -12.52 -23.43 10.07
C PRO A 437 -12.83 -23.28 11.56
N CYS A 438 -13.91 -22.57 11.87
CA CYS A 438 -14.43 -22.49 13.22
C CYS A 438 -14.75 -23.91 13.73
N THR A 439 -14.28 -24.21 14.92
CA THR A 439 -14.58 -25.43 15.67
C THR A 439 -14.83 -25.01 17.10
N ASN A 440 -15.47 -25.86 17.91
CA ASN A 440 -15.76 -25.56 19.32
C ASN A 440 -14.52 -25.13 20.14
N ASN A 441 -13.30 -25.42 19.67
CA ASN A 441 -12.04 -25.06 20.32
C ASN A 441 -11.39 -23.77 19.77
N LEU A 442 -11.89 -23.23 18.67
CA LEU A 442 -11.37 -22.02 18.00
C LEU A 442 -12.38 -20.85 18.01
N ASP A 443 -13.59 -21.07 18.56
CA ASP A 443 -14.58 -20.04 18.84
C ASP A 443 -14.22 -19.33 20.15
N VAL A 444 -13.27 -18.40 20.10
CA VAL A 444 -12.94 -17.48 21.21
C VAL A 444 -13.19 -16.05 20.78
#